data_AF-A0A2Z2M523-F1
#
_entry.id   AF-A0A2Z2M523-F1
#
_cell.length_a   1.000
_cell.length_b   1.000
_cell.length_c   1.000
_cell.angle_alpha   90.00
_cell.angle_beta   90.00
_cell.angle_gamma   90.00
#
_symmetry.space_group_name_H-M   'P 1'
#
loop_
_entity.id
_entity.type
_entity.pdbx_description
1 polymer ?
#
loop_
_entity_poly.entity_id
_entity_poly.type
_entity_poly.pdbx_seq_one_letter_code
_entity_poly.pdbx_strand_id
1 'polypeptide(L)'
;MVVSDRANQLINKFVVSLTTGKILGYVTDINVEVEGDKFFFILKMKVVENLGKGQGMFTNETKLRIEPSDIVNVGPDVIIIGDGKVPPLREIESLAQLRGEYEEVLAQLREKEAVVNSLKEEVSSLRRQLDDAQRELRRCEVMKEDFEHLKEQLLKQEGELEMAREYIRVLEGMREDIDSIRKLLESLVSETLESTVRGIIDEELNARGLKKTGFI
;
A
#
# COMPACT_ATOMS: atom_id res chain seq x y z
N MET A 1 -14.57 86.71 -33.17
CA MET A 1 -15.41 85.59 -32.68
C MET A 1 -15.08 84.37 -33.53
N VAL A 2 -14.39 83.39 -32.95
CA VAL A 2 -14.20 82.08 -33.60
C VAL A 2 -14.88 81.09 -32.67
N VAL A 3 -16.09 80.70 -33.03
CA VAL A 3 -16.80 79.59 -32.37
C VAL A 3 -16.14 78.33 -32.91
N SER A 4 -15.08 77.86 -32.26
CA SER A 4 -14.48 76.58 -32.59
C SER A 4 -15.42 75.48 -32.11
N ASP A 5 -15.77 74.57 -33.01
CA ASP A 5 -16.58 73.37 -32.79
C ASP A 5 -16.22 72.63 -31.49
N ARG A 6 -17.00 72.86 -30.43
CA ARG A 6 -17.18 71.89 -29.33
C ARG A 6 -18.21 70.83 -29.73
N ALA A 7 -18.17 70.37 -30.98
CA ALA A 7 -19.13 69.41 -31.50
C ALA A 7 -18.79 68.00 -30.99
N ASN A 8 -19.65 67.50 -30.09
CA ASN A 8 -19.83 66.09 -29.73
C ASN A 8 -18.59 65.34 -29.22
N GLN A 9 -18.18 65.67 -27.99
CA GLN A 9 -17.09 65.00 -27.25
C GLN A 9 -17.24 63.48 -27.09
N LEU A 10 -18.36 62.87 -27.42
CA LEU A 10 -18.64 61.45 -27.21
C LEU A 10 -18.60 60.64 -28.53
N ILE A 11 -18.55 61.32 -29.69
CA ILE A 11 -18.38 60.66 -30.99
C ILE A 11 -16.93 60.16 -31.10
N ASN A 12 -16.72 59.12 -31.89
CA ASN A 12 -15.43 58.50 -32.14
C ASN A 12 -14.79 57.83 -30.91
N LYS A 13 -15.61 57.25 -30.03
CA LYS A 13 -15.14 56.51 -28.85
C LYS A 13 -15.68 55.09 -28.83
N PHE A 14 -14.92 54.18 -28.24
CA PHE A 14 -15.40 52.85 -27.91
C PHE A 14 -16.30 52.87 -26.69
N VAL A 15 -17.36 52.08 -26.69
CA VAL A 15 -18.22 51.89 -25.52
C VAL A 15 -17.90 50.55 -24.89
N VAL A 16 -17.54 50.55 -23.60
CA VAL A 16 -17.17 49.35 -22.85
C VAL A 16 -18.13 49.18 -21.67
N SER A 17 -18.71 47.99 -21.57
CA SER A 17 -19.51 47.61 -20.39
C SER A 17 -18.57 47.11 -19.29
N LEU A 18 -18.60 47.78 -18.14
CA LEU A 18 -17.83 47.40 -16.95
C LEU A 18 -18.35 46.12 -16.31
N THR A 19 -19.66 45.86 -16.41
CA THR A 19 -20.32 44.65 -15.88
C THR A 19 -19.93 43.38 -16.64
N THR A 20 -19.66 43.49 -17.94
CA THR A 20 -19.32 42.33 -18.79
C THR A 20 -17.86 42.31 -19.25
N GLY A 21 -17.14 43.43 -19.11
CA GLY A 21 -15.77 43.60 -19.61
C GLY A 21 -15.67 43.63 -21.15
N LYS A 22 -16.78 43.78 -21.88
CA LYS A 22 -16.83 43.71 -23.34
C LYS A 22 -16.93 45.09 -23.99
N ILE A 23 -16.30 45.23 -25.16
CA ILE A 23 -16.49 46.38 -26.06
C ILE A 23 -17.82 46.19 -26.79
N LEU A 24 -18.79 47.07 -26.53
CA LEU A 24 -20.12 47.03 -27.13
C LEU A 24 -20.13 47.58 -28.56
N GLY A 25 -19.25 48.54 -28.86
CA GLY A 25 -19.19 49.16 -30.17
C GLY A 25 -18.35 50.42 -30.19
N TYR A 26 -18.32 51.08 -31.34
CA TYR A 26 -17.71 52.38 -31.56
C TYR A 26 -18.79 53.40 -31.92
N VAL A 27 -18.84 54.53 -31.21
CA VAL A 27 -19.87 55.57 -31.38
C VAL A 27 -19.65 56.35 -32.67
N THR A 28 -20.62 56.28 -33.57
CA THR A 28 -20.63 57.01 -34.83
C THR A 28 -21.45 58.30 -34.77
N ASP A 29 -22.51 58.31 -33.97
CA ASP A 29 -23.44 59.44 -33.88
C ASP A 29 -24.19 59.42 -32.55
N ILE A 30 -24.69 60.58 -32.12
CA ILE A 30 -25.31 60.75 -30.80
C ILE A 30 -26.51 61.68 -30.91
N ASN A 31 -27.63 61.19 -30.40
CA ASN A 31 -28.80 62.00 -30.15
C ASN A 31 -29.04 62.14 -28.65
N VAL A 32 -29.54 63.29 -28.22
CA VAL A 32 -30.00 63.52 -26.85
C VAL A 32 -31.51 63.63 -26.89
N GLU A 33 -32.19 62.77 -26.14
CA GLU A 33 -33.64 62.83 -25.95
C GLU A 33 -33.96 63.26 -24.52
N VAL A 34 -34.96 64.11 -24.37
CA VAL A 34 -35.48 64.55 -23.07
C VAL A 34 -36.86 63.95 -22.92
N GLU A 35 -37.01 63.05 -21.96
CA GLU A 35 -38.30 62.46 -21.59
C GLU A 35 -38.59 62.83 -20.13
N GLY A 36 -39.56 63.73 -19.93
CA GLY A 36 -39.83 64.32 -18.61
C GLY A 36 -38.64 65.13 -18.08
N ASP A 37 -38.24 64.87 -16.84
CA ASP A 37 -37.07 65.51 -16.18
C ASP A 37 -35.75 64.74 -16.39
N LYS A 38 -35.74 63.74 -17.28
CA LYS A 38 -34.56 62.90 -17.54
C LYS A 38 -33.99 63.13 -18.94
N PHE A 39 -32.67 63.20 -19.00
CA PHE A 39 -31.90 63.22 -20.25
C PHE A 39 -31.43 61.81 -20.58
N PHE A 40 -31.55 61.42 -21.85
CA PHE A 40 -31.05 60.15 -22.37
C PHE A 40 -30.09 60.39 -23.53
N PHE A 41 -28.94 59.70 -23.53
CA PHE A 41 -28.05 59.66 -24.68
C PHE A 41 -28.38 58.42 -25.52
N ILE A 42 -28.68 58.64 -26.79
CA ILE A 42 -28.85 57.58 -27.79
C ILE A 42 -27.59 57.55 -28.63
N LEU A 43 -26.71 56.61 -28.30
CA LEU A 43 -25.49 56.35 -29.02
C LEU A 43 -25.81 55.42 -30.20
N LYS A 44 -25.57 55.89 -31.42
CA LYS A 44 -25.50 55.00 -32.59
C LYS A 44 -24.08 54.46 -32.65
N MET A 45 -23.95 53.14 -32.72
CA MET A 45 -22.66 52.47 -32.65
C MET A 45 -22.51 51.44 -33.74
N LYS A 46 -21.27 51.26 -34.21
CA LYS A 46 -20.89 50.11 -35.04
C LYS A 46 -20.26 49.05 -34.15
N VAL A 47 -20.76 47.83 -34.25
CA VAL A 47 -20.22 46.67 -33.51
C VAL A 47 -18.82 46.34 -34.03
N VAL A 48 -17.88 46.10 -33.12
CA VAL A 48 -16.43 45.95 -33.39
C VAL A 48 -16.05 44.50 -33.78
N GLU A 49 -17.03 43.67 -34.18
CA GLU A 49 -16.80 42.25 -34.51
C GLU A 49 -16.04 42.02 -35.83
N ASN A 50 -15.80 43.05 -36.66
CA ASN A 50 -15.23 42.91 -38.01
C ASN A 50 -13.90 43.65 -38.26
N LEU A 51 -13.01 43.76 -37.27
CA LEU A 51 -11.68 44.35 -37.50
C LEU A 51 -10.60 43.37 -37.99
N GLY A 52 -10.93 42.08 -38.19
CA GLY A 52 -9.93 41.05 -38.53
C GLY A 52 -10.24 40.10 -39.70
N LYS A 53 -11.43 40.12 -40.29
CA LYS A 53 -11.79 39.24 -41.42
C LYS A 53 -12.65 40.00 -42.43
N GLY A 54 -12.28 39.87 -43.70
CA GLY A 54 -12.67 40.78 -44.79
C GLY A 54 -14.16 40.96 -45.03
N GLN A 55 -14.47 42.13 -45.61
CA GLN A 55 -15.64 42.47 -46.42
C GLN A 55 -16.95 41.71 -46.11
N GLY A 56 -17.73 42.25 -45.17
CA GLY A 56 -19.17 42.00 -45.03
C GLY A 56 -19.92 43.32 -45.12
N MET A 57 -20.73 43.49 -46.18
CA MET A 57 -21.35 44.75 -46.61
C MET A 57 -22.61 45.14 -45.79
N PHE A 58 -22.65 44.80 -44.50
CA PHE A 58 -23.72 45.18 -43.58
C PHE A 58 -23.11 45.78 -42.31
N THR A 59 -23.06 47.11 -42.24
CA THR A 59 -22.79 47.80 -40.97
C THR A 59 -24.04 47.70 -40.12
N ASN A 60 -24.10 46.70 -39.24
CA ASN A 60 -25.12 46.64 -38.21
C ASN A 60 -24.87 47.80 -37.23
N GLU A 61 -25.58 48.91 -37.45
CA GLU A 61 -25.61 50.02 -36.51
C GLU A 61 -26.57 49.69 -35.38
N THR A 62 -26.04 49.55 -34.17
CA THR A 62 -26.82 49.31 -32.96
C THR A 62 -27.04 50.63 -32.24
N LYS A 63 -28.26 50.87 -31.77
CA LYS A 63 -28.59 52.02 -30.94
C LYS A 63 -28.55 51.60 -29.48
N LEU A 64 -27.78 52.32 -28.68
CA LEU A 64 -27.71 52.14 -27.24
C LEU A 64 -28.25 53.39 -26.56
N ARG A 65 -29.34 53.24 -25.81
CA ARG A 65 -29.93 54.31 -24.99
C ARG A 65 -29.41 54.18 -23.57
N ILE A 66 -28.73 55.20 -23.08
CA ILE A 66 -28.12 55.24 -21.73
C ILE A 66 -28.52 56.50 -20.96
N GLU A 67 -28.69 56.38 -19.64
CA GLU A 67 -28.83 57.53 -18.75
C GLU A 67 -27.44 58.10 -18.39
N PRO A 68 -27.32 59.41 -18.07
CA PRO A 68 -26.06 59.98 -17.58
C PRO A 68 -25.49 59.25 -16.36
N SER A 69 -26.34 58.67 -15.51
CA SER A 69 -25.95 57.87 -14.34
C SER A 69 -25.31 56.52 -14.69
N ASP A 70 -25.51 56.02 -15.91
CA ASP A 70 -24.92 54.76 -16.36
C ASP A 70 -23.46 54.96 -16.79
N ILE A 71 -23.05 56.20 -17.08
CA ILE A 71 -21.70 56.54 -17.51
C ILE A 71 -20.81 56.65 -16.27
N VAL A 72 -19.84 55.73 -16.17
CA VAL A 72 -18.84 55.72 -15.09
C VAL A 72 -17.71 56.69 -15.42
N ASN A 73 -17.24 56.70 -16.66
CA ASN A 73 -16.15 57.57 -17.10
C ASN A 73 -16.19 57.80 -18.62
N VAL A 74 -15.74 58.98 -19.04
CA VAL A 74 -15.53 59.35 -20.44
C VAL A 74 -14.06 59.72 -20.61
N GLY A 75 -13.28 58.80 -21.18
CA GLY A 75 -11.87 59.00 -21.52
C GLY A 75 -11.68 59.62 -22.92
N PRO A 76 -10.42 59.79 -23.35
CA PRO A 76 -10.10 60.34 -24.68
C PRO A 76 -10.60 59.45 -25.84
N ASP A 77 -10.61 58.12 -25.66
CA ASP A 77 -10.99 57.18 -26.73
C ASP A 77 -12.12 56.20 -26.32
N VAL A 78 -12.59 56.25 -25.06
CA VAL A 78 -13.50 55.26 -24.50
C VAL A 78 -14.56 55.88 -23.60
N ILE A 79 -15.76 55.31 -23.62
CA ILE A 79 -16.87 55.55 -22.69
C ILE A 79 -17.07 54.26 -21.90
N ILE A 80 -16.96 54.34 -20.58
CA ILE A 80 -17.17 53.21 -19.67
C ILE A 80 -18.59 53.31 -19.11
N ILE A 81 -19.38 52.27 -19.34
CA ILE A 81 -20.76 52.15 -18.86
C ILE A 81 -20.81 51.10 -17.75
N GLY A 82 -21.38 51.49 -16.61
CA GLY A 82 -21.49 50.65 -15.42
C GLY A 82 -22.89 50.07 -15.20
N ASP A 83 -23.87 50.41 -16.04
CA ASP A 83 -25.30 50.02 -15.88
C ASP A 83 -25.83 50.31 -14.46
N GLY A 84 -25.34 51.37 -13.81
CA GLY A 84 -25.65 51.71 -12.42
C GLY A 84 -25.14 50.70 -11.36
N LYS A 85 -24.33 49.72 -11.76
CA LYS A 85 -23.85 48.60 -10.94
C LYS A 85 -22.32 48.51 -10.94
N VAL A 86 -21.65 49.56 -10.50
CA VAL A 86 -20.26 49.43 -10.06
C VAL A 86 -20.30 48.86 -8.64
N PRO A 87 -19.85 47.62 -8.39
CA PRO A 87 -19.77 47.10 -7.04
C PRO A 87 -18.91 48.03 -6.19
N PRO A 88 -19.31 48.36 -4.96
CA PRO A 88 -18.47 49.14 -4.05
C PRO A 88 -17.07 48.53 -3.95
N LEU A 89 -16.02 49.35 -3.86
CA LEU A 89 -14.63 48.87 -3.72
C LEU A 89 -14.48 47.83 -2.59
N ARG A 90 -15.27 47.98 -1.52
CA ARG A 90 -15.33 47.06 -0.40
C ARG A 90 -15.78 45.64 -0.77
N GLU A 91 -16.69 45.49 -1.73
CA GLU A 91 -17.13 44.17 -2.21
C GLU A 91 -16.03 43.52 -3.05
N ILE A 92 -15.29 44.29 -3.85
CA ILE A 92 -14.15 43.79 -4.63
C ILE A 92 -13.03 43.29 -3.71
N GLU A 93 -12.72 44.04 -2.65
CA GLU A 93 -11.75 43.62 -1.63
C GLU A 93 -12.19 42.35 -0.90
N SER A 94 -13.48 42.25 -0.55
CA SER A 94 -14.02 41.05 0.09
C SER A 94 -13.95 39.80 -0.80
N LEU A 95 -14.18 39.96 -2.10
CA LEU A 95 -14.05 38.87 -3.07
C LEU A 95 -12.59 38.45 -3.26
N ALA A 96 -11.66 39.40 -3.23
CA ALA A 96 -10.23 39.11 -3.28
C ALA A 96 -9.76 38.35 -2.03
N GLN A 97 -10.22 38.74 -0.84
CA GLN A 97 -9.96 38.02 0.40
C GLN A 97 -10.54 36.60 0.37
N LEU A 98 -11.81 36.46 -0.02
CA LEU A 98 -12.49 35.17 -0.11
C LEU A 98 -11.79 34.22 -1.10
N ARG A 99 -11.27 34.76 -2.22
CA ARG A 99 -10.47 33.99 -3.16
C ARG A 99 -9.16 33.50 -2.54
N GLY A 100 -8.48 34.34 -1.76
CA GLY A 100 -7.27 33.94 -1.03
C GLY A 100 -7.54 32.82 -0.04
N GLU A 101 -8.61 32.94 0.76
CA GLU A 101 -9.05 31.88 1.69
C GLU A 101 -9.40 30.59 0.94
N TYR A 102 -10.09 30.70 -0.20
CA TYR A 102 -10.43 29.53 -1.03
C TYR A 102 -9.18 28.83 -1.59
N GLU A 103 -8.20 29.58 -2.09
CA GLU A 103 -6.94 29.04 -2.58
C GLU A 103 -6.14 28.35 -1.45
N GLU A 104 -6.15 28.89 -0.23
CA GLU A 104 -5.53 28.28 0.93
C GLU A 104 -6.22 26.96 1.33
N VAL A 105 -7.55 26.96 1.39
CA VAL A 105 -8.32 25.75 1.69
C VAL A 105 -8.09 24.67 0.62
N LEU A 106 -8.00 25.04 -0.65
CA LEU A 106 -7.66 24.10 -1.72
C LEU A 106 -6.25 23.52 -1.57
N ALA A 107 -5.27 24.32 -1.13
CA ALA A 107 -3.93 23.84 -0.88
C ALA A 107 -3.92 22.82 0.27
N GLN A 108 -4.60 23.14 1.39
CA GLN A 108 -4.75 22.23 2.53
C GLN A 108 -5.46 20.93 2.13
N LEU A 109 -6.52 21.00 1.31
CA LEU A 109 -7.24 19.82 0.83
C LEU A 109 -6.32 18.90 0.04
N ARG A 110 -5.53 19.45 -0.90
CA ARG A 110 -4.56 18.67 -1.70
C ARG A 110 -3.50 18.01 -0.83
N GLU A 111 -3.01 18.70 0.19
CA GLU A 111 -2.04 18.13 1.13
C GLU A 111 -2.66 16.95 1.91
N LYS A 112 -3.89 17.11 2.40
CA LYS A 112 -4.61 16.03 3.09
C LYS A 112 -4.89 14.84 2.17
N GLU A 113 -5.26 15.08 0.91
CA GLU A 113 -5.45 14.01 -0.09
C GLU A 113 -4.16 13.24 -0.35
N ALA A 114 -3.01 13.93 -0.45
CA ALA A 114 -1.71 13.28 -0.60
C ALA A 114 -1.39 12.37 0.59
N VAL A 115 -1.63 12.85 1.82
CA VAL A 115 -1.44 12.06 3.05
C VAL A 115 -2.38 10.85 3.09
N VAL A 116 -3.64 11.00 2.67
CA VAL A 116 -4.59 9.88 2.62
C VAL A 116 -4.12 8.82 1.63
N ASN A 117 -3.59 9.23 0.48
CA ASN A 117 -3.08 8.29 -0.51
C ASN A 117 -1.84 7.55 -0.01
N SER A 118 -0.89 8.25 0.62
CA SER A 118 0.29 7.60 1.20
C SER A 118 -0.08 6.60 2.30
N LEU A 119 -1.03 6.95 3.17
CA LEU A 119 -1.52 6.05 4.22
C LEU A 119 -2.23 4.82 3.63
N LYS A 120 -2.98 4.97 2.53
CA LYS A 120 -3.61 3.82 1.84
C LYS A 120 -2.57 2.87 1.27
N GLU A 121 -1.50 3.40 0.67
CA GLU A 121 -0.39 2.59 0.15
C GLU A 121 0.32 1.85 1.28
N GLU A 122 0.60 2.54 2.39
CA GLU A 122 1.22 1.94 3.57
C GLU A 122 0.35 0.83 4.16
N VAL A 123 -0.96 1.05 4.31
CA VAL A 123 -1.91 0.02 4.76
C VAL A 123 -1.92 -1.17 3.81
N SER A 124 -1.88 -0.95 2.49
CA SER A 124 -1.81 -2.05 1.52
C SER A 124 -0.50 -2.83 1.64
N SER A 125 0.63 -2.15 1.89
CA SER A 125 1.93 -2.78 2.10
C SER A 125 1.92 -3.63 3.38
N LEU A 126 1.46 -3.06 4.48
CA LEU A 126 1.36 -3.73 5.78
C LEU A 126 0.45 -4.96 5.72
N ARG A 127 -0.66 -4.90 4.99
CA ARG A 127 -1.54 -6.07 4.78
C ARG A 127 -0.82 -7.21 4.06
N ARG A 128 -0.02 -6.92 3.04
CA ARG A 128 0.78 -7.95 2.35
C ARG A 128 1.81 -8.57 3.28
N GLN A 129 2.52 -7.75 4.05
CA GLN A 129 3.49 -8.22 5.04
C GLN A 129 2.83 -9.11 6.11
N LEU A 130 1.62 -8.75 6.55
CA LEU A 130 0.84 -9.56 7.49
C LEU A 130 0.46 -10.91 6.89
N ASP A 131 -0.03 -10.94 5.64
CA ASP A 131 -0.40 -12.18 4.95
C ASP A 131 0.80 -13.12 4.77
N ASP A 132 1.97 -12.56 4.43
CA ASP A 132 3.21 -13.34 4.28
C ASP A 132 3.71 -13.87 5.63
N ALA A 133 3.70 -13.04 6.68
CA ALA A 133 4.05 -13.47 8.03
C ALA A 133 3.12 -14.58 8.55
N GLN A 134 1.81 -14.50 8.24
CA GLN A 134 0.86 -15.56 8.59
C GLN A 134 1.13 -16.87 7.84
N ARG A 135 1.59 -16.82 6.59
CA ARG A 135 1.99 -18.02 5.84
C ARG A 135 3.25 -18.65 6.43
N GLU A 136 4.23 -17.84 6.82
CA GLU A 136 5.43 -18.33 7.50
C GLU A 136 5.10 -18.97 8.86
N LEU A 137 4.22 -18.34 9.63
CA LEU A 137 3.75 -18.90 10.91
C LEU A 137 3.17 -20.31 10.72
N ARG A 138 2.28 -20.48 9.74
CA ARG A 138 1.69 -21.81 9.43
C ARG A 138 2.74 -22.83 9.03
N ARG A 139 3.78 -22.44 8.27
CA ARG A 139 4.89 -23.34 7.94
C ARG A 139 5.65 -23.76 9.19
N CYS A 140 5.93 -22.82 10.08
CA CYS A 140 6.59 -23.10 11.36
C CYS A 140 5.75 -24.02 12.25
N GLU A 141 4.43 -23.87 12.28
CA GLU A 141 3.51 -24.76 13.00
C GLU A 141 3.60 -26.19 12.47
N VAL A 142 3.55 -26.39 11.15
CA VAL A 142 3.72 -27.71 10.53
C VAL A 142 5.09 -28.31 10.85
N MET A 143 6.17 -27.52 10.74
CA MET A 143 7.52 -28.00 11.08
C MET A 143 7.64 -28.38 12.56
N LYS A 144 6.90 -27.71 13.45
CA LYS A 144 6.87 -28.04 14.86
C LYS A 144 6.17 -29.37 15.11
N GLU A 145 5.04 -29.62 14.45
CA GLU A 145 4.34 -30.91 14.50
C GLU A 145 5.23 -32.05 13.98
N ASP A 146 5.91 -31.85 12.85
CA ASP A 146 6.88 -32.82 12.30
C ASP A 146 8.02 -33.10 13.28
N PHE A 147 8.53 -32.06 13.94
CA PHE A 147 9.57 -32.21 14.96
C PHE A 147 9.09 -32.99 16.19
N GLU A 148 7.87 -32.74 16.66
CA GLU A 148 7.27 -33.50 17.76
C GLU A 148 7.10 -34.97 17.38
N HIS A 149 6.64 -35.27 16.16
CA HIS A 149 6.52 -36.64 15.67
C HIS A 149 7.89 -37.34 15.57
N LEU A 150 8.92 -36.66 15.03
CA LEU A 150 10.29 -37.19 14.97
C LEU A 150 10.86 -37.47 16.36
N LYS A 151 10.58 -36.59 17.33
CA LYS A 151 10.99 -36.77 18.73
C LYS A 151 10.36 -38.02 19.34
N GLU A 152 9.07 -38.26 19.10
CA GLU A 152 8.40 -39.48 19.56
C GLU A 152 8.98 -40.75 18.94
N GLN A 153 9.30 -40.70 17.63
CA GLN A 153 9.96 -41.83 16.96
C GLN A 153 11.33 -42.12 17.56
N LEU A 154 12.10 -41.09 17.86
CA LEU A 154 13.43 -41.23 18.45
C LEU A 154 13.36 -41.87 19.83
N LEU A 155 12.40 -41.45 20.67
CA LEU A 155 12.16 -42.08 21.98
C LEU A 155 11.80 -43.56 21.88
N LYS A 156 10.97 -43.93 20.89
CA LYS A 156 10.63 -45.35 20.65
C LYS A 156 11.86 -46.15 20.26
N GLN A 157 12.68 -45.63 19.34
CA GLN A 157 13.91 -46.28 18.91
C GLN A 157 14.92 -46.41 20.04
N GLU A 158 15.02 -45.41 20.92
CA GLU A 158 15.90 -45.46 22.09
C GLU A 158 15.48 -46.59 23.05
N GLY A 159 14.18 -46.74 23.31
CA GLY A 159 13.66 -47.85 24.12
C GLY A 159 13.87 -49.22 23.48
N GLU A 160 13.66 -49.36 22.16
CA GLU A 160 13.98 -50.59 21.43
C GLU A 160 15.47 -50.96 21.52
N LEU A 161 16.34 -49.96 21.44
CA LEU A 161 17.79 -50.14 21.53
C LEU A 161 18.22 -50.54 22.94
N GLU A 162 17.59 -49.98 23.98
CA GLU A 162 17.81 -50.39 25.37
C GLU A 162 17.40 -51.85 25.59
N MET A 163 16.22 -52.27 25.11
CA MET A 163 15.81 -53.67 25.17
C MET A 163 16.75 -54.60 24.41
N ALA A 164 17.23 -54.19 23.23
CA ALA A 164 18.20 -54.96 22.47
C ALA A 164 19.52 -55.13 23.25
N ARG A 165 19.97 -54.09 23.97
CA ARG A 165 21.17 -54.17 24.83
C ARG A 165 20.95 -55.11 26.01
N GLU A 166 19.79 -55.08 26.65
CA GLU A 166 19.46 -56.03 27.72
C GLU A 166 19.43 -57.47 27.20
N TYR A 167 18.83 -57.69 26.02
CA TYR A 167 18.80 -58.99 25.38
C TYR A 167 20.19 -59.52 25.07
N ILE A 168 21.10 -58.68 24.56
CA ILE A 168 22.51 -59.05 24.34
C ILE A 168 23.16 -59.48 25.66
N ARG A 169 22.95 -58.73 26.75
CA ARG A 169 23.51 -59.08 28.07
C ARG A 169 23.02 -60.44 28.56
N VAL A 170 21.74 -60.76 28.35
CA VAL A 170 21.19 -62.08 28.68
C VAL A 170 21.86 -63.17 27.84
N LEU A 171 22.02 -62.96 26.53
CA LEU A 171 22.70 -63.92 25.66
C LEU A 171 24.17 -64.14 26.04
N GLU A 172 24.86 -63.08 26.45
CA GLU A 172 26.24 -63.17 26.97
C GLU A 172 26.29 -64.03 28.23
N GLY A 173 25.38 -63.82 29.20
CA GLY A 173 25.28 -64.66 30.39
C GLY A 173 24.99 -66.13 30.06
N MET A 174 24.05 -66.39 29.14
CA MET A 174 23.76 -67.76 28.68
C MET A 174 24.98 -68.42 28.03
N ARG A 175 25.81 -67.65 27.32
CA ARG A 175 27.05 -68.16 26.71
C ARG A 175 28.07 -68.56 27.78
N GLU A 176 28.23 -67.74 28.82
CA GLU A 176 29.09 -68.05 29.96
C GLU A 176 28.62 -69.31 30.72
N ASP A 177 27.31 -69.45 30.90
CA ASP A 177 26.70 -70.65 31.49
C ASP A 177 26.96 -71.91 30.64
N ILE A 178 26.80 -71.82 29.32
CA ILE A 178 27.09 -72.92 28.39
C ILE A 178 28.56 -73.32 28.48
N ASP A 179 29.48 -72.35 28.50
CA ASP A 179 30.92 -72.62 28.62
C ASP A 179 31.27 -73.28 29.97
N SER A 180 30.57 -72.89 31.05
CA SER A 180 30.74 -73.48 32.38
C SER A 180 30.20 -74.91 32.45
N ILE A 181 28.99 -75.15 31.92
CA ILE A 181 28.40 -76.50 31.81
C ILE A 181 29.31 -77.41 30.99
N ARG A 182 29.85 -76.91 29.87
CA ARG A 182 30.78 -77.66 29.03
C ARG A 182 32.01 -78.11 29.82
N LYS A 183 32.65 -77.22 30.58
CA LYS A 183 33.81 -77.57 31.42
C LYS A 183 33.47 -78.59 32.50
N LEU A 184 32.33 -78.44 33.16
CA LEU A 184 31.85 -79.40 34.17
C LEU A 184 31.60 -80.78 33.55
N LEU A 185 31.00 -80.82 32.36
CA LEU A 185 30.76 -82.06 31.62
C LEU A 185 32.08 -82.73 31.22
N GLU A 186 33.05 -81.96 30.70
CA GLU A 186 34.39 -82.45 30.37
C GLU A 186 35.10 -83.06 31.59
N SER A 187 35.01 -82.42 32.77
CA SER A 187 35.55 -82.95 34.04
C SER A 187 34.86 -84.24 34.45
N LEU A 188 33.52 -84.25 34.49
CA LEU A 188 32.72 -85.42 34.87
C LEU A 188 33.00 -86.62 33.98
N VAL A 189 33.07 -86.42 32.66
CA VAL A 189 33.39 -87.48 31.70
C VAL A 189 34.80 -88.00 31.92
N SER A 190 35.78 -87.12 32.15
CA SER A 190 37.16 -87.54 32.44
C SER A 190 37.25 -88.37 33.73
N GLU A 191 36.62 -87.91 34.81
CA GLU A 191 36.63 -88.61 36.11
C GLU A 191 35.91 -89.97 36.05
N THR A 192 34.74 -90.02 35.42
CA THR A 192 33.97 -91.27 35.28
C THR A 192 34.68 -92.28 34.38
N LEU A 193 35.26 -91.82 33.26
CA LEU A 193 36.01 -92.69 32.36
C LEU A 193 37.28 -93.21 33.03
N GLU A 194 38.02 -92.35 33.74
CA GLU A 194 39.19 -92.77 34.52
C GLU A 194 38.81 -93.75 35.64
N SER A 195 37.75 -93.47 36.40
CA SER A 195 37.26 -94.34 37.46
C SER A 195 36.85 -95.71 36.93
N THR A 196 36.14 -95.75 35.80
CA THR A 196 35.69 -97.00 35.16
C THR A 196 36.87 -97.78 34.60
N VAL A 197 37.82 -97.12 33.93
CA VAL A 197 39.03 -97.77 33.42
C VAL A 197 39.88 -98.31 34.57
N ARG A 198 40.09 -97.54 35.65
CA ARG A 198 40.78 -98.01 36.85
C ARG A 198 40.07 -99.20 37.49
N GLY A 199 38.73 -99.16 37.58
CA GLY A 199 37.91 -100.27 38.07
C GLY A 199 38.11 -101.55 37.26
N ILE A 200 38.03 -101.47 35.93
CA ILE A 200 38.26 -102.61 35.03
C ILE A 200 39.69 -103.16 35.19
N ILE A 201 40.70 -102.27 35.25
CA ILE A 201 42.09 -102.68 35.46
C ILE A 201 42.24 -103.41 36.80
N ASP A 202 41.65 -102.88 37.86
CA ASP A 202 41.69 -103.48 39.20
C ASP A 202 40.99 -104.84 39.24
N GLU A 203 39.86 -105.00 38.56
CA GLU A 203 39.13 -106.27 38.42
C GLU A 203 39.96 -107.30 37.65
N GLU A 204 40.57 -106.92 36.51
CA GLU A 204 41.46 -107.79 35.73
C GLU A 204 42.72 -108.19 36.50
N LEU A 205 43.35 -107.25 37.21
CA LEU A 205 44.50 -107.53 38.07
C LEU A 205 44.14 -108.48 39.21
N ASN A 206 42.95 -108.32 39.80
CA ASN A 206 42.42 -109.24 40.82
C ASN A 206 42.13 -110.64 40.24
N ALA A 207 41.44 -110.72 39.11
CA ALA A 207 41.08 -111.98 38.46
C ALA A 207 42.32 -112.80 38.04
N ARG A 208 43.42 -112.12 37.69
CA ARG A 208 44.70 -112.75 37.35
C ARG A 208 45.62 -112.99 38.56
N GLY A 209 45.20 -112.63 39.77
CA GLY A 209 45.98 -112.79 41.01
C GLY A 209 47.23 -111.90 41.11
N LEU A 210 47.26 -110.80 40.35
CA LEU A 210 48.42 -109.90 40.24
C LEU A 210 48.32 -108.65 41.12
N LYS A 211 47.18 -108.43 41.80
CA LYS A 211 47.03 -107.31 42.73
C LYS A 211 47.87 -107.56 43.99
N LYS A 212 49.05 -106.91 44.06
CA LYS A 212 49.86 -106.91 45.28
C LYS A 212 49.11 -106.12 46.35
N THR A 213 48.56 -106.80 47.35
CA THR A 213 48.17 -106.18 48.61
C THR A 213 49.44 -105.71 49.33
N GLY A 214 49.78 -104.43 49.13
CA GLY A 214 50.80 -103.77 49.94
C GLY A 214 50.27 -103.57 51.35
N PHE A 215 50.78 -104.34 52.31
CA PHE A 215 50.78 -103.96 53.72
C PHE A 215 51.70 -102.74 53.89
N ILE A 216 51.12 -101.62 54.31
CA ILE A 216 51.44 -100.75 55.47
C ILE A 216 50.57 -99.48 55.34
#